data_AF-A0A7S0MQZ0-F1
#
_entry.id   AF-A0A7S0MQZ0-F1
#
_cell.length_a   1.000
_cell.length_b   1.000
_cell.length_c   1.000
_cell.angle_alpha   90.00
_cell.angle_beta   90.00
_cell.angle_gamma   90.00
#
_symmetry.space_group_name_H-M   'P 1'
#
loop_
_entity.id
_entity.type
_entity.pdbx_description
1 polymer ?
#
loop_
_entity_poly.entity_id
_entity_poly.type
_entity_poly.pdbx_seq_one_letter_code
_entity_poly.pdbx_strand_id
1 'polypeptide(L)'
;MRRLFLGSFLLVSINAALQISFGAHPEDLSLFSADEFKCKDGLLQIRSSAVNDDYCDCMDGSDEPGTSACSNGRFFCLNRGHKSKTIPSSRVNDNICDCCDGTDEAAAAA
;
A
#
# COMPACT_ATOMS: atom_id res chain seq x y z
N MET A 1 -40.43 20.51 6.62
CA MET A 1 -40.71 19.06 6.53
C MET A 1 -39.36 18.34 6.50
N ARG A 2 -38.93 17.84 7.65
CA ARG A 2 -37.62 17.19 7.83
C ARG A 2 -37.76 15.72 7.47
N ARG A 3 -37.16 15.29 6.35
CA ARG A 3 -36.99 13.86 6.05
C ARG A 3 -35.81 13.37 6.88
N LEU A 4 -36.07 12.66 7.97
CA LEU A 4 -35.05 11.86 8.65
C LEU A 4 -34.67 10.71 7.72
N PHE A 5 -33.49 10.77 7.11
CA PHE A 5 -32.83 9.58 6.57
C PHE A 5 -32.06 8.94 7.72
N LEU A 6 -32.62 7.88 8.33
CA LEU A 6 -31.83 6.89 9.05
C LEU A 6 -31.06 6.07 8.00
N GLY A 7 -30.02 6.67 7.43
CA GLY A 7 -29.07 5.95 6.61
C GLY A 7 -28.20 5.12 7.53
N SER A 8 -28.44 3.81 7.57
CA SER A 8 -27.48 2.84 8.10
C SER A 8 -26.20 2.98 7.28
N PHE A 9 -25.22 3.70 7.83
CA PHE A 9 -23.83 3.59 7.39
C PHE A 9 -23.40 2.18 7.77
N LEU A 10 -23.58 1.24 6.84
CA LEU A 10 -22.77 0.02 6.84
C LEU A 10 -21.33 0.49 6.69
N LEU A 11 -20.63 0.60 7.83
CA LEU A 11 -19.18 0.65 7.86
C LEU A 11 -18.73 -0.65 7.16
N VAL A 12 -18.37 -0.54 5.88
CA VAL A 12 -17.58 -1.58 5.25
C VAL A 12 -16.25 -1.53 5.99
N SER A 13 -16.09 -2.38 7.00
CA SER A 13 -14.80 -2.62 7.64
C SER A 13 -13.89 -3.19 6.56
N ILE A 14 -13.17 -2.31 5.87
CA ILE A 14 -12.02 -2.69 5.07
C ILE A 14 -11.11 -3.44 6.03
N ASN A 15 -10.85 -4.73 5.76
CA ASN A 15 -9.95 -5.52 6.58
C ASN A 15 -8.61 -4.77 6.63
N ALA A 16 -8.18 -4.32 7.82
CA ALA A 16 -6.94 -3.56 8.00
C ALA A 16 -5.70 -4.29 7.43
N ALA A 17 -5.73 -5.63 7.43
CA ALA A 17 -4.71 -6.48 6.83
C ALA A 17 -4.57 -6.34 5.30
N LEU A 18 -5.62 -5.91 4.59
CA LEU A 18 -5.55 -5.67 3.14
C LEU A 18 -4.88 -4.33 2.82
N GLN A 19 -4.87 -3.40 3.77
CA GLN A 19 -4.31 -2.08 3.59
C GLN A 19 -2.80 -2.05 3.85
N ILE A 20 -2.32 -2.82 4.83
CA ILE A 20 -0.90 -2.78 5.20
C ILE A 20 0.05 -3.32 4.11
N SER A 21 -0.37 -4.36 3.36
CA SER A 21 0.43 -4.94 2.27
C SER A 21 0.10 -4.33 0.90
N PHE A 22 -0.54 -3.15 0.86
CA PHE A 22 -0.87 -2.50 -0.40
C PHE A 22 0.41 -2.17 -1.19
N GLY A 23 0.39 -2.46 -2.49
CA GLY A 23 1.56 -2.32 -3.37
C GLY A 23 2.65 -3.40 -3.20
N ALA A 24 2.54 -4.30 -2.22
CA ALA A 24 3.56 -5.32 -1.98
C ALA A 24 3.56 -6.42 -3.05
N HIS A 25 4.75 -6.97 -3.33
CA HIS A 25 4.86 -8.13 -4.21
C HIS A 25 4.22 -9.37 -3.54
N PRO A 26 3.53 -10.26 -4.29
CA PRO A 26 2.85 -11.42 -3.71
C PRO A 26 3.73 -12.36 -2.88
N GLU A 27 5.02 -12.44 -3.22
CA GLU A 27 6.01 -13.25 -2.49
C GLU A 27 6.37 -12.67 -1.11
N ASP A 28 6.19 -11.36 -0.94
CA ASP A 28 6.56 -10.64 0.27
C ASP A 28 5.38 -10.50 1.25
N LEU A 29 4.17 -10.95 0.87
CA LEU A 29 2.96 -10.83 1.70
C LEU A 29 3.09 -11.48 3.09
N SER A 30 3.96 -12.49 3.22
CA SER A 30 4.21 -13.14 4.51
C SER A 30 4.95 -12.26 5.52
N LEU A 31 5.58 -11.16 5.09
CA LEU A 31 6.26 -10.18 5.95
C LEU A 31 5.27 -9.27 6.68
N PHE A 32 4.08 -9.07 6.12
CA PHE A 32 3.08 -8.10 6.61
C PHE A 32 2.17 -8.73 7.67
N SER A 33 2.68 -8.81 8.90
CA SER A 33 1.94 -9.25 10.09
C SER A 33 1.32 -8.07 10.86
N ALA A 34 0.38 -8.36 11.77
CA ALA A 34 -0.46 -7.34 12.40
C ALA A 34 0.29 -6.42 13.40
N ASP A 35 1.27 -6.94 14.15
CA ASP A 35 1.89 -6.20 15.25
C ASP A 35 3.29 -5.65 14.92
N GLU A 36 4.09 -6.42 14.18
CA GLU A 36 5.47 -6.09 13.84
C GLU A 36 5.78 -6.42 12.38
N PHE A 37 6.66 -5.61 11.78
CA PHE A 37 7.19 -5.80 10.43
C PHE A 37 8.71 -5.86 10.50
N LYS A 38 9.29 -6.88 9.88
CA LYS A 38 10.74 -7.02 9.75
C LYS A 38 11.11 -6.63 8.33
N CYS A 39 12.02 -5.66 8.18
CA CYS A 39 12.55 -5.28 6.88
C CYS A 39 13.08 -6.52 6.15
N LYS A 40 12.97 -6.55 4.83
CA LYS A 40 13.30 -7.74 4.02
C LYS A 40 14.79 -8.09 4.07
N ASP A 41 15.68 -7.11 4.26
CA ASP A 41 17.11 -7.29 4.56
C ASP A 41 17.38 -7.90 5.94
N GLY A 42 16.37 -7.90 6.82
CA GLY A 42 16.39 -8.41 8.16
C GLY A 42 17.17 -7.57 9.19
N LEU A 43 17.59 -6.36 8.83
CA LEU A 43 18.44 -5.49 9.65
C LEU A 43 17.66 -4.70 10.71
N LEU A 44 16.39 -4.38 10.42
CA LEU A 44 15.54 -3.59 11.29
C LEU A 44 14.16 -4.25 11.43
N GLN A 45 13.58 -4.08 12.62
CA GLN A 45 12.21 -4.47 12.93
C GLN A 45 11.47 -3.24 13.43
N ILE A 46 10.34 -2.94 12.79
CA ILE A 46 9.50 -1.77 13.04
C ILE A 46 8.10 -2.20 13.46
N ARG A 47 7.30 -1.26 13.95
CA ARG A 47 5.88 -1.51 14.18
C ARG A 47 5.16 -1.55 12.84
N SER A 48 4.15 -2.41 12.71
CA SER A 48 3.30 -2.48 11.52
C SER A 48 2.59 -1.16 11.16
N SER A 49 2.50 -0.20 12.11
CA SER A 49 1.98 1.14 11.86
C SER A 49 2.91 2.04 11.03
N ALA A 50 4.19 1.65 10.92
CA ALA A 50 5.21 2.36 10.14
C ALA A 50 5.41 1.73 8.75
N VAL A 51 4.42 0.96 8.29
CA VAL A 51 4.39 0.41 6.94
C VAL A 51 3.39 1.22 6.15
N ASN A 52 3.81 1.71 4.98
CA ASN A 52 3.05 2.64 4.14
C ASN A 52 2.60 3.88 4.90
N ASP A 53 3.49 4.48 5.69
CA ASP A 53 3.20 5.70 6.47
C ASP A 53 3.82 6.98 5.87
N ASP A 54 4.29 6.89 4.62
CA ASP A 54 5.00 7.94 3.89
C ASP A 54 6.37 8.30 4.49
N TYR A 55 6.96 7.41 5.30
CA TYR A 55 8.31 7.56 5.82
C TYR A 55 9.17 6.33 5.52
N CYS A 56 10.42 6.54 5.10
CA CYS A 56 11.32 5.44 4.75
C CYS A 56 12.17 5.01 5.96
N ASP A 57 11.73 4.00 6.69
CA ASP A 57 12.42 3.40 7.84
C ASP A 57 13.38 2.28 7.42
N CYS A 58 12.97 1.40 6.50
CA CYS A 58 13.84 0.31 6.06
C CYS A 58 14.84 0.78 5.00
N MET A 59 16.13 0.43 5.17
CA MET A 59 17.17 0.76 4.19
C MET A 59 16.93 0.11 2.81
N ASP A 60 16.25 -1.03 2.78
CA ASP A 60 15.85 -1.73 1.56
C ASP A 60 14.52 -1.25 0.96
N GLY A 61 13.83 -0.32 1.66
CA GLY A 61 12.54 0.25 1.29
C GLY A 61 11.36 -0.72 1.32
N SER A 62 11.48 -1.82 2.05
CA SER A 62 10.45 -2.87 2.11
C SER A 62 9.21 -2.50 2.93
N ASP A 63 9.31 -1.47 3.77
CA ASP A 63 8.23 -0.87 4.58
C ASP A 63 7.30 0.04 3.78
N GLU A 64 7.73 0.57 2.64
CA GLU A 64 6.94 1.51 1.83
C GLU A 64 6.56 0.95 0.44
N PRO A 65 5.91 -0.22 0.34
CA PRO A 65 5.52 -0.80 -0.95
C PRO A 65 4.38 -0.05 -1.66
N GLY A 66 3.61 0.76 -0.94
CA GLY A 66 2.39 1.44 -1.36
C GLY A 66 2.51 2.97 -1.44
N THR A 67 3.70 3.52 -1.18
CA THR A 67 3.98 4.96 -1.22
C THR A 67 5.24 5.26 -2.06
N SER A 68 5.57 6.55 -2.20
CA SER A 68 6.79 7.01 -2.86
C SER A 68 7.95 7.32 -1.91
N ALA A 69 7.83 6.99 -0.62
CA ALA A 69 8.75 7.49 0.42
C ALA A 69 10.18 6.94 0.32
N CYS A 70 10.36 5.71 -0.14
CA CYS A 70 11.67 5.10 -0.33
C CYS A 70 12.16 5.19 -1.78
N SER A 71 13.31 5.84 -2.02
CA SER A 71 13.89 6.02 -3.38
C SER A 71 14.25 4.72 -4.13
N ASN A 72 14.51 3.65 -3.39
CA ASN A 72 14.78 2.29 -3.86
C ASN A 72 13.55 1.37 -3.79
N GLY A 73 12.42 1.89 -3.31
CA GLY A 73 11.16 1.17 -3.16
C GLY A 73 10.56 0.73 -4.50
N ARG A 74 9.65 -0.24 -4.43
CA ARG A 74 8.97 -0.80 -5.59
C ARG A 74 7.50 -1.05 -5.29
N PHE A 75 6.65 -0.74 -6.26
CA PHE A 75 5.21 -0.98 -6.20
C PHE A 75 4.80 -2.07 -7.18
N PHE A 76 3.96 -3.00 -6.74
CA PHE A 76 3.45 -4.11 -7.54
C PHE A 76 2.03 -3.83 -8.06
N CYS A 77 1.93 -3.53 -9.35
CA CYS A 77 0.64 -3.49 -10.06
C CYS A 77 0.14 -4.92 -10.27
N LEU A 78 -0.99 -5.27 -9.66
CA LEU A 78 -1.61 -6.58 -9.85
C LEU A 78 -2.17 -6.74 -11.27
N ASN A 79 -2.74 -5.67 -11.84
CA ASN A 79 -3.35 -5.60 -13.16
C ASN A 79 -4.31 -6.78 -13.42
N ARG A 80 -5.33 -6.97 -12.57
CA ARG A 80 -6.26 -8.12 -12.68
C ARG A 80 -6.85 -8.23 -14.08
N GLY A 81 -6.74 -9.43 -14.68
CA GLY A 81 -7.17 -9.67 -16.07
C GLY A 81 -6.14 -9.27 -17.13
N HIS A 82 -4.98 -8.78 -16.72
CA HIS A 82 -3.83 -8.47 -17.57
C HIS A 82 -2.52 -8.96 -16.89
N LYS A 83 -1.37 -8.62 -17.48
CA LYS A 83 -0.04 -8.94 -16.91
C LYS A 83 0.28 -8.01 -15.75
N SER A 84 0.68 -8.59 -14.61
CA SER A 84 1.26 -7.85 -13.49
C SER A 84 2.56 -7.16 -13.90
N LYS A 85 2.90 -6.09 -13.18
CA LYS A 85 4.10 -5.29 -13.45
C LYS A 85 4.57 -4.66 -12.15
N THR A 86 5.88 -4.55 -11.98
CA THR A 86 6.48 -3.77 -10.89
C THR A 86 6.99 -2.45 -11.42
N ILE A 87 6.69 -1.35 -10.73
CA ILE A 87 7.17 0.00 -11.02
C ILE A 87 8.06 0.51 -9.87
N PRO A 88 8.96 1.48 -10.12
CA PRO A 88 9.62 2.22 -9.06
C PRO A 88 8.60 2.97 -8.20
N SER A 89 8.86 3.08 -6.90
CA SER A 89 8.04 3.85 -5.94
C SER A 89 7.84 5.32 -6.34
N SER A 90 8.76 5.90 -7.11
CA SER A 90 8.66 7.29 -7.60
C SER A 90 7.47 7.53 -8.55
N ARG A 91 6.79 6.48 -8.99
CA ARG A 91 5.59 6.52 -9.85
C ARG A 91 4.30 6.24 -9.08
N VAL A 92 4.37 6.22 -7.76
CA VAL A 92 3.20 6.05 -6.90
C VAL A 92 2.75 7.46 -6.50
N ASN A 93 1.47 7.77 -6.75
CA ASN A 93 0.86 9.07 -6.51
C ASN A 93 1.61 10.24 -7.18
N ASP A 94 2.15 10.03 -8.39
CA ASP A 94 2.86 11.07 -9.16
C ASP A 94 1.95 11.81 -10.16
N ASN A 95 0.64 11.51 -10.14
CA ASN A 95 -0.40 11.98 -11.06
C ASN A 95 -0.31 11.42 -12.48
N ILE A 96 0.41 10.32 -12.67
CA ILE A 96 0.50 9.61 -13.95
C ILE A 96 0.11 8.15 -13.74
N CYS A 97 -0.85 7.66 -14.52
CA CYS A 97 -1.25 6.26 -14.47
C CYS A 97 -0.20 5.36 -15.14
N ASP A 98 0.65 4.71 -14.36
CA ASP A 98 1.66 3.75 -14.76
C ASP A 98 1.23 2.28 -14.62
N CYS A 99 0.30 1.98 -13.72
CA CYS A 99 -0.41 0.70 -13.66
C CYS A 99 -1.63 0.70 -14.61
N CYS A 100 -1.91 -0.45 -15.25
CA CYS A 100 -3.09 -0.57 -16.10
C CYS A 100 -4.41 -0.61 -15.30
N ASP A 101 -4.33 -0.99 -14.03
CA ASP A 101 -5.45 -0.94 -13.08
C ASP A 101 -5.54 0.39 -12.32
N GLY A 102 -4.61 1.34 -12.56
CA GLY A 102 -4.56 2.66 -11.92
C GLY A 102 -4.33 2.63 -10.40
N THR A 103 -3.88 1.50 -9.85
CA THR A 103 -3.73 1.33 -8.39
C THR A 103 -2.60 2.17 -7.81
N ASP A 104 -1.62 2.55 -8.62
CA ASP A 104 -0.53 3.45 -8.27
C ASP A 104 -0.98 4.87 -7.90
N GLU A 105 -2.16 5.30 -8.32
CA GLU A 105 -2.72 6.64 -8.06
C GLU A 105 -3.92 6.60 -7.09
N ALA A 106 -4.13 5.48 -6.39
CA ALA A 106 -5.34 5.25 -5.59
C ALA A 106 -5.40 6.06 -4.28
N ALA A 107 -4.26 6.47 -3.70
CA ALA A 107 -4.23 7.27 -2.48
C ALA A 107 -4.38 8.78 -2.76
N ALA A 108 -4.04 9.23 -3.98
CA ALA A 108 -4.27 10.60 -4.44
C ALA A 108 -5.76 10.93 -4.73
N ALA A 109 -6.67 9.94 -4.66
CA ALA A 109 -8.11 10.14 -4.81
C ALA A 109 -8.75 10.74 -3.53
N ALA A 110 -8.41 11.98 -3.21
CA ALA A 110 -9.07 12.80 -2.18
C ALA A 110 -9.81 14.00 -2.81
#